data_AF-A0A4Q2X485-F1
#
_entry.id   AF-A0A4Q2X485-F1
#
_cell.length_a   1.000
_cell.length_b   1.000
_cell.length_c   1.000
_cell.angle_alpha   90.00
_cell.angle_beta   90.00
_cell.angle_gamma   90.00
#
_symmetry.space_group_name_H-M   'P 1'
#
loop_
_entity.id
_entity.type
_entity.pdbx_description
1 polymer ?
#
loop_
_entity_poly.entity_id
_entity_poly.type
_entity_poly.pdbx_seq_one_letter_code
_entity_poly.pdbx_strand_id
1 'polypeptide(L)'
;ARMIGEFWVGWFDHWGAPHASTDAKSKASEFDWTLSEGISANIYMFHGGTNWGFYAGANWNGGRYEPDTTSYDYSAVLDEAGRPTDKFHAFKEVIQKRVPSATFGTLPEPLAIISIPEIKLTAAAPLFDKMPKPVVKEQPETMEALGQTFGHVLYTTKVKGPFRGTLSAPVVKDRAIIFVDGKRQGVPMDRRVKRFTAEVEIPAGEHTLGLLLENLGRINFSKEMVGERKGLVGPVKLGDKELSGWSHYSVPLDSAWLESTKSISGDPAELSKLAAPVVYRGNFNLEKTGDTWLDMSKFGKGMVWINGHNLGRYWQVGAQQGLFLPGCWLKEGQNEIALVEIDQSNTPLTLSGVTEPVWQLNVEAARLSRKPGQELKLDGIRPAIEGEFAEGTTWQEIKFGTPVKGQYFALETLSAHNGKNFAAVTELLVTDGDGKDVPREKVHVVYADSEELAGDDGAATNVIDNQPTTFWHTAWKDKQPSHPHHLVLDLGSVQTVTGFRYLPRPGKGNEGGRIKGYRAYISDKEFPGL
;
A
#
# COMPACT_ATOMS: atom_id res chain seq x y z
N ALA A 1 1.89 -35.18 23.42
CA ALA A 1 1.98 -33.76 23.85
C ALA A 1 1.37 -32.89 22.76
N ARG A 2 0.59 -31.86 23.12
CA ARG A 2 0.02 -30.89 22.17
C ARG A 2 0.89 -29.63 22.18
N MET A 3 1.15 -29.04 21.01
CA MET A 3 1.93 -27.81 20.91
C MET A 3 1.36 -26.90 19.82
N ILE A 4 1.24 -25.61 20.13
CA ILE A 4 0.99 -24.55 19.16
C ILE A 4 2.35 -24.09 18.61
N GLY A 5 2.59 -24.37 17.33
CA GLY A 5 3.86 -24.04 16.65
C GLY A 5 4.09 -22.53 16.49
N GLU A 6 3.02 -21.77 16.36
CA GLU A 6 3.02 -20.30 16.34
C GLU A 6 1.79 -19.78 17.08
N PHE A 7 2.01 -19.22 18.26
CA PHE A 7 0.98 -18.54 19.04
C PHE A 7 1.05 -17.05 18.73
N TRP A 8 0.24 -16.60 17.76
CA TRP A 8 0.25 -15.21 17.29
C TRP A 8 -0.27 -14.24 18.35
N VAL A 9 0.65 -13.47 18.95
CA VAL A 9 0.35 -12.49 20.01
C VAL A 9 0.04 -11.09 19.49
N GLY A 10 0.20 -10.90 18.19
CA GLY A 10 0.05 -9.65 17.48
C GLY A 10 -0.01 -9.90 15.99
N TRP A 11 0.37 -8.92 15.19
CA TRP A 11 0.36 -9.03 13.73
C TRP A 11 1.33 -8.00 13.12
N PHE A 12 1.77 -8.24 11.90
CA PHE A 12 2.67 -7.36 11.13
C PHE A 12 1.88 -6.34 10.31
N ASP A 13 2.55 -5.27 9.88
CA ASP A 13 1.93 -4.16 9.16
C ASP A 13 2.21 -4.23 7.65
N HIS A 14 1.30 -3.62 6.89
CA HIS A 14 1.43 -3.41 5.45
C HIS A 14 1.44 -1.92 5.10
N TRP A 15 2.18 -1.54 4.06
CA TRP A 15 2.18 -0.14 3.61
C TRP A 15 0.82 0.31 3.08
N GLY A 16 0.28 1.34 3.72
CA GLY A 16 -1.03 1.92 3.46
C GLY A 16 -2.15 1.30 4.29
N ALA A 17 -1.81 0.54 5.35
CA ALA A 17 -2.74 -0.02 6.32
C ALA A 17 -2.47 0.54 7.74
N PRO A 18 -3.48 0.54 8.63
CA PRO A 18 -3.29 0.90 10.03
C PRO A 18 -2.24 0.02 10.73
N HIS A 19 -1.53 0.59 11.71
CA HIS A 19 -0.64 -0.20 12.58
C HIS A 19 -1.45 -1.25 13.35
N ALA A 20 -1.01 -2.50 13.25
CA ALA A 20 -1.63 -3.64 13.92
C ALA A 20 -1.43 -3.54 15.43
N SER A 21 -2.52 -3.74 16.17
CA SER A 21 -2.47 -3.77 17.62
C SER A 21 -3.43 -4.84 18.13
N THR A 22 -3.01 -5.55 19.18
CA THR A 22 -3.84 -6.55 19.86
C THR A 22 -3.76 -6.35 21.36
N ASP A 23 -4.88 -6.56 22.04
CA ASP A 23 -5.02 -6.33 23.48
C ASP A 23 -4.19 -7.33 24.31
N ALA A 24 -3.42 -6.80 25.25
CA ALA A 24 -2.53 -7.60 26.09
C ALA A 24 -3.29 -8.57 27.01
N LYS A 25 -4.44 -8.14 27.56
CA LYS A 25 -5.24 -8.97 28.49
C LYS A 25 -5.91 -10.13 27.77
N SER A 26 -6.46 -9.89 26.58
CA SER A 26 -7.02 -10.92 25.72
C SER A 26 -5.97 -11.98 25.39
N LYS A 27 -4.78 -11.56 24.94
CA LYS A 27 -3.72 -12.51 24.58
C LYS A 27 -3.14 -13.26 25.76
N ALA A 28 -3.02 -12.62 26.93
CA ALA A 28 -2.63 -13.30 28.15
C ALA A 28 -3.69 -14.34 28.59
N SER A 29 -4.98 -14.05 28.41
CA SER A 29 -6.07 -14.99 28.73
C SER A 29 -6.05 -16.22 27.81
N GLU A 30 -5.84 -16.02 26.51
CA GLU A 30 -5.66 -17.11 25.54
C GLU A 30 -4.42 -17.97 25.89
N PHE A 31 -3.32 -17.34 26.29
CA PHE A 31 -2.10 -18.02 26.70
C PHE A 31 -2.27 -18.79 28.02
N ASP A 32 -2.96 -18.21 29.00
CA ASP A 32 -3.31 -18.85 30.28
C ASP A 32 -4.15 -20.10 30.07
N TRP A 33 -5.15 -20.02 29.20
CA TRP A 33 -5.97 -21.17 28.82
C TRP A 33 -5.12 -22.25 28.15
N THR A 34 -4.28 -21.87 27.18
CA THR A 34 -3.38 -22.78 26.46
C THR A 34 -2.52 -23.60 27.42
N LEU A 35 -1.85 -22.94 28.37
CA LEU A 35 -1.01 -23.63 29.36
C LEU A 35 -1.86 -24.46 30.34
N SER A 36 -3.06 -24.01 30.70
CA SER A 36 -3.96 -24.76 31.59
C SER A 36 -4.41 -26.10 31.04
N GLU A 37 -4.48 -26.22 29.71
CA GLU A 37 -4.84 -27.43 28.99
C GLU A 37 -3.63 -28.37 28.77
N GLY A 38 -2.47 -28.05 29.36
CA GLY A 38 -1.23 -28.80 29.14
C GLY A 38 -0.73 -28.72 27.70
N ILE A 39 -1.06 -27.63 26.98
CA ILE A 39 -0.62 -27.37 25.61
C ILE A 39 0.62 -26.46 25.68
N SER A 40 1.71 -26.87 25.04
CA SER A 40 2.89 -26.01 24.87
C SER A 40 2.66 -24.96 23.78
N ALA A 41 3.32 -23.81 23.85
CA ALA A 41 3.21 -22.79 22.82
C ALA A 41 4.55 -22.13 22.54
N ASN A 42 4.80 -21.85 21.26
CA ASN A 42 5.88 -21.00 20.79
C ASN A 42 5.30 -19.60 20.48
N ILE A 43 5.73 -18.58 21.21
CA ILE A 43 5.17 -17.22 21.12
C ILE A 43 5.67 -16.53 19.86
N TYR A 44 4.75 -16.16 18.97
CA TYR A 44 5.06 -15.52 17.70
C TYR A 44 4.39 -14.14 17.64
N MET A 45 5.10 -13.01 17.58
CA MET A 45 6.51 -12.84 17.89
C MET A 45 6.69 -12.51 19.37
N PHE A 46 7.64 -13.17 20.03
CA PHE A 46 8.11 -12.69 21.32
C PHE A 46 8.84 -11.36 21.16
N HIS A 47 9.71 -11.25 20.15
CA HIS A 47 10.29 -10.01 19.68
C HIS A 47 10.39 -10.13 18.16
N GLY A 48 9.79 -9.19 17.43
CA GLY A 48 9.82 -9.22 15.96
C GLY A 48 11.02 -8.45 15.38
N GLY A 49 11.30 -7.25 15.89
CA GLY A 49 12.44 -6.44 15.48
C GLY A 49 12.19 -5.66 14.19
N THR A 50 13.14 -5.67 13.25
CA THR A 50 13.10 -4.84 12.03
C THR A 50 13.50 -5.63 10.79
N ASN A 51 12.75 -5.45 9.71
CA ASN A 51 13.07 -5.92 8.36
C ASN A 51 14.05 -4.97 7.68
N TRP A 52 15.33 -5.08 8.00
CA TRP A 52 16.38 -4.19 7.47
C TRP A 52 16.46 -4.21 5.93
N GLY A 53 16.87 -3.07 5.35
CA GLY A 53 17.11 -2.94 3.91
C GLY A 53 15.94 -3.39 3.03
N PHE A 54 16.17 -4.45 2.25
CA PHE A 54 15.22 -4.98 1.28
C PHE A 54 14.48 -6.25 1.73
N TYR A 55 14.66 -6.66 2.99
CA TYR A 55 14.23 -7.97 3.45
C TYR A 55 12.77 -8.06 3.87
N ALA A 56 12.05 -6.93 3.95
CA ALA A 56 10.61 -6.93 4.09
C ALA A 56 9.98 -7.69 2.91
N GLY A 57 9.05 -8.59 3.23
CA GLY A 57 8.34 -9.39 2.24
C GLY A 57 7.07 -8.70 1.77
N ALA A 58 6.13 -9.53 1.36
CA ALA A 58 4.79 -9.10 1.02
C ALA A 58 3.82 -10.27 1.16
N ASN A 59 2.55 -9.94 1.33
CA ASN A 59 1.47 -10.91 1.29
C ASN A 59 0.74 -10.86 -0.05
N TRP A 60 0.05 -11.98 -0.31
CA TRP A 60 -1.01 -12.04 -1.30
C TRP A 60 -2.31 -12.46 -0.61
N ASN A 61 -3.27 -11.55 -0.56
CA ASN A 61 -4.52 -11.75 0.16
C ASN A 61 -5.70 -11.39 -0.73
N GLY A 62 -6.57 -12.35 -1.04
CA GLY A 62 -7.78 -12.10 -1.84
C GLY A 62 -7.52 -11.47 -3.21
N GLY A 63 -6.34 -11.69 -3.81
CA GLY A 63 -5.97 -11.06 -5.07
C GLY A 63 -5.26 -9.70 -4.94
N ARG A 64 -4.92 -9.27 -3.73
CA ARG A 64 -4.17 -8.03 -3.45
C ARG A 64 -2.72 -8.34 -3.08
N TYR A 65 -1.82 -7.50 -3.56
CA TYR A 65 -0.42 -7.48 -3.17
C TYR A 65 -0.24 -6.49 -2.01
N GLU A 66 0.25 -6.97 -0.87
CA GLU A 66 0.33 -6.20 0.38
C GLU A 66 1.78 -6.21 0.87
N PRO A 67 2.61 -5.21 0.50
CA PRO A 67 4.01 -5.17 0.90
C PRO A 67 4.14 -4.86 2.39
N ASP A 68 4.95 -5.66 3.08
CA ASP A 68 5.18 -5.51 4.51
C ASP A 68 5.99 -4.25 4.81
N THR A 69 5.78 -3.67 5.98
CA THR A 69 6.57 -2.53 6.47
C THR A 69 8.00 -2.92 6.83
N THR A 70 8.85 -1.91 7.02
CA THR A 70 10.21 -2.12 7.53
C THR A 70 10.19 -2.48 9.01
N SER A 71 9.34 -1.84 9.81
CA SER A 71 9.14 -2.28 11.19
C SER A 71 8.52 -3.67 11.22
N TYR A 72 9.05 -4.52 12.08
CA TYR A 72 8.47 -5.81 12.43
C TYR A 72 8.15 -5.84 13.93
N ASP A 73 7.75 -4.69 14.50
CA ASP A 73 7.30 -4.55 15.90
C ASP A 73 6.26 -5.62 16.27
N TYR A 74 5.36 -5.92 15.33
CA TYR A 74 4.37 -6.99 15.41
C TYR A 74 3.31 -6.81 16.51
N SER A 75 3.31 -5.69 17.26
CA SER A 75 2.64 -5.63 18.56
C SER A 75 3.11 -6.80 19.45
N ALA A 76 4.41 -7.10 19.43
CA ALA A 76 4.98 -8.27 20.09
C ALA A 76 5.04 -8.14 21.62
N VAL A 77 5.59 -9.17 22.27
CA VAL A 77 5.85 -9.16 23.72
C VAL A 77 6.93 -8.13 24.08
N LEU A 78 7.98 -8.02 23.26
CA LEU A 78 8.94 -6.93 23.25
C LEU A 78 8.73 -6.09 21.99
N ASP A 79 8.78 -4.76 22.11
CA ASP A 79 8.63 -3.86 20.96
C ASP A 79 9.83 -3.95 19.98
N GLU A 80 9.79 -3.18 18.89
CA GLU A 80 10.86 -3.13 17.89
C GLU A 80 12.25 -2.84 18.48
N ALA A 81 12.34 -2.04 19.55
CA ALA A 81 13.59 -1.72 20.26
C ALA A 81 13.94 -2.75 21.36
N GLY A 82 13.14 -3.80 21.52
CA GLY A 82 13.36 -4.84 22.53
C GLY A 82 12.88 -4.45 23.93
N ARG A 83 12.09 -3.37 24.08
CA ARG A 83 11.55 -2.93 25.37
C ARG A 83 10.41 -3.85 25.81
N PRO A 84 10.31 -4.22 27.11
CA PRO A 84 9.13 -4.90 27.64
C PRO A 84 7.85 -4.11 27.43
N THR A 85 6.81 -4.75 26.89
CA THR A 85 5.47 -4.16 26.72
C THR A 85 4.52 -4.62 27.84
N ASP A 86 3.29 -4.12 27.84
CA ASP A 86 2.22 -4.65 28.70
C ASP A 86 2.01 -6.17 28.50
N LYS A 87 2.23 -6.69 27.29
CA LYS A 87 2.17 -8.14 27.02
C LYS A 87 3.30 -8.89 27.71
N PHE A 88 4.50 -8.31 27.79
CA PHE A 88 5.61 -8.92 28.53
C PHE A 88 5.21 -9.18 29.98
N HIS A 89 4.66 -8.16 30.65
CA HIS A 89 4.25 -8.27 32.04
C HIS A 89 3.09 -9.27 32.21
N ALA A 90 2.07 -9.20 31.37
CA ALA A 90 0.92 -10.11 31.44
C ALA A 90 1.30 -11.58 31.18
N PHE A 91 2.18 -11.84 30.21
CA PHE A 91 2.63 -13.20 29.91
C PHE A 91 3.54 -13.74 31.01
N LYS A 92 4.39 -12.90 31.60
CA LYS A 92 5.21 -13.26 32.76
C LYS A 92 4.34 -13.74 33.93
N GLU A 93 3.26 -13.04 34.25
CA GLU A 93 2.30 -13.44 35.30
C GLU A 93 1.66 -14.80 35.00
N VAL A 94 1.25 -15.03 33.74
CA VAL A 94 0.70 -16.32 33.31
C VAL A 94 1.71 -17.45 33.50
N ILE A 95 2.98 -17.24 33.11
CA ILE A 95 4.03 -18.26 33.28
C ILE A 95 4.29 -18.52 34.77
N GLN A 96 4.35 -17.48 35.61
CA GLN A 96 4.51 -17.64 37.06
C GLN A 96 3.39 -18.49 37.68
N LYS A 97 2.15 -18.28 37.22
CA LYS A 97 0.97 -19.01 37.69
C LYS A 97 0.95 -20.46 37.19
N ARG A 98 1.26 -20.69 35.90
CA ARG A 98 1.07 -22.00 35.23
C ARG A 98 2.29 -22.89 35.26
N VAL A 99 3.47 -22.32 35.50
CA VAL A 99 4.75 -23.02 35.59
C VAL A 99 5.44 -22.63 36.89
N PRO A 100 4.99 -23.13 38.07
CA PRO A 100 5.56 -22.74 39.36
C PRO A 100 7.05 -23.05 39.54
N SER A 101 7.59 -23.96 38.72
CA SER A 101 9.02 -24.28 38.66
C SER A 101 9.84 -23.28 37.84
N ALA A 102 9.21 -22.34 37.14
CA ALA A 102 9.91 -21.34 36.33
C ALA A 102 10.66 -20.34 37.22
N THR A 103 11.94 -20.15 36.94
CA THR A 103 12.78 -19.14 37.58
C THR A 103 12.92 -17.93 36.67
N PHE A 104 12.73 -16.72 37.21
CA PHE A 104 12.84 -15.48 36.45
C PHE A 104 14.12 -14.75 36.86
N GLY A 105 14.96 -14.43 35.87
CA GLY A 105 16.11 -13.56 36.06
C GLY A 105 15.71 -12.09 36.23
N THR A 106 16.67 -11.27 36.61
CA THR A 106 16.58 -9.81 36.51
C THR A 106 16.57 -9.39 35.04
N LEU A 107 15.74 -8.41 34.69
CA LEU A 107 15.82 -7.81 33.37
C LEU A 107 17.18 -7.11 33.19
N PRO A 108 17.76 -7.12 31.97
CA PRO A 108 18.91 -6.30 31.67
C PRO A 108 18.55 -4.81 31.81
N GLU A 109 19.56 -3.98 32.04
CA GLU A 109 19.40 -2.52 31.99
C GLU A 109 18.90 -2.11 30.59
N PRO A 110 17.92 -1.20 30.48
CA PRO A 110 17.44 -0.71 29.19
C PRO A 110 18.55 -0.10 28.35
N LEU A 111 18.52 -0.35 27.04
CA LEU A 111 19.38 0.38 26.11
C LEU A 111 19.03 1.87 26.14
N ALA A 112 20.05 2.73 26.03
CA ALA A 112 19.85 4.17 26.02
C ALA A 112 19.09 4.57 24.75
N ILE A 113 18.06 5.40 24.90
CA ILE A 113 17.33 6.02 23.79
C ILE A 113 17.71 7.50 23.74
N ILE A 114 18.02 8.00 22.54
CA ILE A 114 18.42 9.39 22.32
C ILE A 114 17.52 10.08 21.29
N SER A 115 17.36 11.39 21.46
CA SER A 115 16.95 12.26 20.36
C SER A 115 18.19 12.69 19.59
N ILE A 116 18.13 12.65 18.26
CA ILE A 116 19.15 13.27 17.42
C ILE A 116 18.58 14.60 16.92
N PRO A 117 19.25 15.74 17.17
CA PRO A 117 18.81 17.02 16.65
C PRO A 117 18.86 17.03 15.11
N GLU A 118 18.55 18.17 14.50
CA GLU A 118 18.47 18.31 13.06
C GLU A 118 19.71 17.76 12.31
N ILE A 119 19.51 16.71 11.54
CA ILE A 119 20.45 16.13 10.57
C ILE A 119 20.23 16.85 9.25
N LYS A 120 21.28 17.49 8.72
CA LYS A 120 21.21 18.23 7.45
C LYS A 120 21.70 17.38 6.29
N LEU A 121 20.92 17.37 5.20
CA LEU A 121 21.33 16.85 3.91
C LEU A 121 22.11 17.96 3.19
N THR A 122 23.40 17.71 2.93
CA THR A 122 24.37 18.71 2.48
C THR A 122 24.84 18.54 1.04
N ALA A 123 24.60 17.38 0.42
CA ALA A 123 24.87 17.16 -0.99
C ALA A 123 23.79 16.30 -1.63
N ALA A 124 23.53 16.52 -2.91
CA ALA A 124 22.53 15.77 -3.67
C ALA A 124 22.98 15.48 -5.10
N ALA A 125 22.37 14.48 -5.72
CA ALA A 125 22.44 14.22 -7.15
C ALA A 125 21.16 13.52 -7.63
N PRO A 126 20.69 13.80 -8.85
CA PRO A 126 19.65 12.99 -9.47
C PRO A 126 20.05 11.51 -9.51
N LEU A 127 19.13 10.60 -9.19
CA LEU A 127 19.39 9.16 -9.25
C LEU A 127 19.83 8.73 -10.65
N PHE A 128 19.22 9.34 -11.68
CA PHE A 128 19.48 9.02 -13.09
C PHE A 128 20.90 9.34 -13.56
N ASP A 129 21.63 10.22 -12.87
CA ASP A 129 23.03 10.52 -13.17
C ASP A 129 23.99 9.43 -12.69
N LYS A 130 23.49 8.47 -11.90
CA LYS A 130 24.25 7.34 -11.33
C LYS A 130 23.88 6.00 -11.96
N MET A 131 23.36 6.03 -13.18
CA MET A 131 22.94 4.81 -13.89
C MET A 131 24.13 4.04 -14.47
N PRO A 132 24.17 2.71 -14.34
CA PRO A 132 25.20 1.89 -14.97
C PRO A 132 24.99 1.79 -16.49
N LYS A 133 25.84 1.01 -17.18
CA LYS A 133 25.58 0.65 -18.57
C LYS A 133 24.30 -0.19 -18.69
N PRO A 134 23.44 0.07 -19.69
CA PRO A 134 22.21 -0.68 -19.83
C PRO A 134 22.43 -2.05 -20.47
N VAL A 135 21.51 -2.97 -20.17
CA VAL A 135 21.28 -4.17 -20.98
C VAL A 135 20.16 -3.87 -21.98
N VAL A 136 20.40 -4.09 -23.27
CA VAL A 136 19.42 -3.79 -24.33
C VAL A 136 18.74 -5.08 -24.81
N LYS A 137 17.41 -5.07 -24.88
CA LYS A 137 16.55 -6.17 -25.34
C LYS A 137 15.34 -5.65 -26.10
N GLU A 138 14.72 -6.47 -26.93
CA GLU A 138 13.53 -6.07 -27.68
C GLU A 138 12.29 -5.90 -26.82
N GLN A 139 12.19 -6.62 -25.70
CA GLN A 139 11.08 -6.56 -24.75
C GLN A 139 11.62 -6.24 -23.35
N PRO A 140 10.76 -5.73 -22.44
CA PRO A 140 11.13 -5.58 -21.04
C PRO A 140 11.46 -6.93 -20.41
N GLU A 141 12.53 -6.96 -19.62
CA GLU A 141 12.98 -8.14 -18.88
C GLU A 141 12.67 -8.06 -17.38
N THR A 142 12.48 -9.22 -16.76
CA THR A 142 12.40 -9.29 -15.29
C THR A 142 13.72 -8.90 -14.63
N MET A 143 13.66 -8.38 -13.41
CA MET A 143 14.81 -8.03 -12.59
C MET A 143 15.76 -9.23 -12.43
N GLU A 144 15.23 -10.44 -12.25
CA GLU A 144 16.00 -11.66 -12.12
C GLU A 144 16.72 -12.05 -13.42
N ALA A 145 16.09 -11.84 -14.59
CA ALA A 145 16.73 -12.06 -15.89
C ALA A 145 17.90 -11.10 -16.15
N LEU A 146 17.90 -9.94 -15.48
CA LEU A 146 19.01 -8.99 -15.47
C LEU A 146 20.09 -9.31 -14.42
N GLY A 147 19.92 -10.40 -13.65
CA GLY A 147 20.85 -10.79 -12.58
C GLY A 147 20.73 -9.94 -11.31
N GLN A 148 19.63 -9.18 -11.14
CA GLN A 148 19.40 -8.32 -9.99
C GLN A 148 18.38 -8.95 -9.03
N THR A 149 18.59 -8.78 -7.72
CA THR A 149 17.70 -9.34 -6.68
C THR A 149 16.78 -8.29 -6.04
N PHE A 150 17.31 -7.12 -5.71
CA PHE A 150 16.61 -6.07 -4.95
C PHE A 150 16.81 -4.69 -5.59
N GLY A 151 16.16 -3.67 -5.04
CA GLY A 151 16.26 -2.30 -5.51
C GLY A 151 15.30 -1.99 -6.66
N HIS A 152 15.80 -1.29 -7.67
CA HIS A 152 15.01 -0.75 -8.77
C HIS A 152 15.61 -1.12 -10.12
N VAL A 153 14.78 -1.11 -11.17
CA VAL A 153 15.25 -1.16 -12.56
C VAL A 153 14.61 -0.01 -13.30
N LEU A 154 15.42 0.81 -13.98
CA LEU A 154 14.91 1.79 -14.93
C LEU A 154 14.83 1.14 -16.31
N TYR A 155 13.62 1.10 -16.87
CA TYR A 155 13.35 0.63 -18.23
C TYR A 155 13.18 1.86 -19.12
N THR A 156 13.92 1.98 -20.22
CA THR A 156 13.73 3.08 -21.17
C THR A 156 13.58 2.60 -22.60
N THR A 157 12.80 3.34 -23.39
CA THR A 157 12.67 3.14 -24.84
C THR A 157 12.47 4.48 -25.55
N LYS A 158 12.68 4.50 -26.87
CA LYS A 158 12.43 5.66 -27.73
C LYS A 158 11.00 5.66 -28.25
N VAL A 159 10.35 6.80 -28.14
CA VAL A 159 8.97 7.03 -28.59
C VAL A 159 8.91 8.27 -29.47
N LYS A 160 7.97 8.31 -30.41
CA LYS A 160 7.72 9.48 -31.26
C LYS A 160 6.35 10.05 -30.94
N GLY A 161 6.29 11.34 -30.66
CA GLY A 161 5.04 12.08 -30.54
C GLY A 161 4.75 12.95 -31.77
N PRO A 162 3.70 13.80 -31.70
CA PRO A 162 2.91 14.07 -30.51
C PRO A 162 1.99 12.89 -30.14
N PHE A 163 1.84 12.61 -28.85
CA PHE A 163 0.91 11.61 -28.33
C PHE A 163 0.40 12.05 -26.95
N ARG A 164 -0.90 11.86 -26.71
CA ARG A 164 -1.49 11.99 -25.38
C ARG A 164 -2.47 10.85 -25.17
N GLY A 165 -2.29 10.11 -24.07
CA GLY A 165 -3.17 9.01 -23.72
C GLY A 165 -2.47 7.98 -22.84
N THR A 166 -2.97 6.75 -22.92
CA THR A 166 -2.62 5.71 -21.95
C THR A 166 -1.37 4.93 -22.33
N LEU A 167 -0.46 4.79 -21.38
CA LEU A 167 0.60 3.78 -21.34
C LEU A 167 0.07 2.59 -20.53
N SER A 168 0.22 1.36 -21.03
CA SER A 168 -0.22 0.13 -20.35
C SER A 168 0.85 -0.94 -20.35
N ALA A 169 0.88 -1.74 -19.28
CA ALA A 169 1.73 -2.92 -19.16
C ALA A 169 0.94 -4.07 -18.51
N PRO A 170 0.98 -5.30 -19.05
CA PRO A 170 0.20 -6.41 -18.50
C PRO A 170 0.72 -6.88 -17.14
N VAL A 171 2.01 -6.67 -16.84
CA VAL A 171 2.63 -7.08 -15.59
C VAL A 171 3.57 -5.98 -15.09
N VAL A 172 3.23 -5.38 -13.95
CA VAL A 172 4.07 -4.44 -13.20
C VAL A 172 4.30 -5.02 -11.81
N LYS A 173 5.54 -5.39 -11.49
CA LYS A 173 5.91 -5.98 -10.20
C LYS A 173 7.05 -5.19 -9.55
N ASP A 174 6.79 -4.15 -8.74
CA ASP A 174 5.49 -3.84 -8.11
C ASP A 174 4.96 -2.43 -8.35
N ARG A 175 5.84 -1.44 -8.47
CA ARG A 175 5.44 -0.06 -8.68
C ARG A 175 6.31 0.59 -9.74
N ALA A 176 5.72 1.22 -10.75
CA ALA A 176 6.46 1.89 -11.82
C ALA A 176 6.12 3.38 -11.87
N ILE A 177 7.15 4.22 -11.83
CA ILE A 177 7.05 5.68 -11.98
C ILE A 177 7.45 6.04 -13.41
N ILE A 178 6.61 6.83 -14.08
CA ILE A 178 6.72 7.07 -15.50
C ILE A 178 7.37 8.43 -15.74
N PHE A 179 8.27 8.50 -16.72
CA PHE A 179 9.00 9.71 -17.09
C PHE A 179 9.03 9.86 -18.62
N VAL A 180 8.94 11.10 -19.11
CA VAL A 180 9.27 11.46 -20.50
C VAL A 180 10.40 12.47 -20.43
N ASP A 181 11.56 12.13 -21.01
CA ASP A 181 12.81 12.90 -20.92
C ASP A 181 13.16 13.32 -19.48
N GLY A 182 13.01 12.38 -18.54
CA GLY A 182 13.28 12.61 -17.12
C GLY A 182 12.20 13.38 -16.36
N LYS A 183 11.14 13.86 -17.02
CA LYS A 183 10.02 14.55 -16.38
C LYS A 183 8.90 13.56 -16.02
N ARG A 184 8.53 13.51 -14.74
CA ARG A 184 7.49 12.60 -14.23
C ARG A 184 6.16 12.81 -14.94
N GLN A 185 5.48 11.70 -15.22
CA GLN A 185 4.17 11.64 -15.89
C GLN A 185 3.16 10.91 -15.02
N GLY A 186 1.91 11.36 -15.10
CA GLY A 186 0.75 10.66 -14.57
C GLY A 186 0.85 10.22 -13.11
N VAL A 187 -0.03 9.30 -12.74
CA VAL A 187 0.04 8.61 -11.45
C VAL A 187 0.81 7.29 -11.65
N PRO A 188 1.73 6.89 -10.74
CA PRO A 188 2.51 5.66 -10.90
C PRO A 188 1.65 4.41 -11.06
N MET A 189 2.06 3.46 -11.89
CA MET A 189 1.47 2.11 -11.86
C MET A 189 1.80 1.47 -10.51
N ASP A 190 0.81 0.86 -9.85
CA ASP A 190 0.96 0.32 -8.50
C ASP A 190 0.14 -0.96 -8.36
N ARG A 191 0.85 -2.07 -8.11
CA ARG A 191 0.29 -3.41 -7.96
C ARG A 191 -0.65 -3.54 -6.76
N ARG A 192 -0.46 -2.77 -5.68
CA ARG A 192 -1.34 -2.80 -4.49
C ARG A 192 -2.79 -2.47 -4.84
N VAL A 193 -2.96 -1.55 -5.79
CA VAL A 193 -4.26 -1.06 -6.27
C VAL A 193 -4.60 -1.56 -7.67
N LYS A 194 -3.86 -2.56 -8.19
CA LYS A 194 -4.03 -3.14 -9.54
C LYS A 194 -4.05 -2.08 -10.67
N ARG A 195 -3.33 -0.96 -10.49
CA ARG A 195 -3.20 0.07 -11.53
C ARG A 195 -2.02 -0.26 -12.42
N PHE A 196 -2.31 -0.75 -13.62
CA PHE A 196 -1.31 -1.15 -14.62
C PHE A 196 -1.28 -0.24 -15.85
N THR A 197 -1.90 0.93 -15.72
CA THR A 197 -1.95 1.98 -16.72
C THR A 197 -1.47 3.31 -16.12
N ALA A 198 -0.98 4.20 -16.99
CA ALA A 198 -0.63 5.57 -16.62
C ALA A 198 -0.90 6.51 -17.81
N GLU A 199 -1.40 7.70 -17.52
CA GLU A 199 -1.56 8.75 -18.53
C GLU A 199 -0.22 9.44 -18.82
N VAL A 200 0.11 9.59 -20.10
CA VAL A 200 1.37 10.19 -20.56
C VAL A 200 1.11 11.22 -21.66
N GLU A 201 1.93 12.26 -21.67
CA GLU A 201 2.00 13.24 -22.75
C GLU A 201 3.41 13.25 -23.35
N ILE A 202 3.48 13.04 -24.65
CA ILE A 202 4.72 13.02 -25.43
C ILE A 202 4.63 14.17 -26.45
N PRO A 203 5.53 15.17 -26.36
CA PRO A 203 5.58 16.27 -27.32
C PRO A 203 5.90 15.80 -28.75
N ALA A 204 5.80 16.72 -29.72
CA ALA A 204 6.22 16.42 -31.09
C ALA A 204 7.74 16.20 -31.16
N GLY A 205 8.16 15.10 -31.77
CA GLY A 205 9.57 14.72 -31.88
C GLY A 205 9.87 13.33 -31.36
N GLU A 206 11.15 13.00 -31.25
CA GLU A 206 11.64 11.76 -30.64
C GLU A 206 12.02 12.02 -29.18
N HIS A 207 11.49 11.18 -28.28
CA HIS A 207 11.61 11.32 -26.84
C HIS A 207 12.01 10.00 -26.19
N THR A 208 12.50 10.07 -24.95
CA THR A 208 12.80 8.90 -24.13
C THR A 208 11.67 8.68 -23.12
N LEU A 209 10.96 7.57 -23.26
CA LEU A 209 10.03 7.09 -22.23
C LEU A 209 10.81 6.26 -21.21
N GLY A 210 10.65 6.54 -19.92
CA GLY A 210 11.26 5.82 -18.82
C GLY A 210 10.24 5.31 -17.81
N LEU A 211 10.42 4.08 -17.33
CA LEU A 211 9.66 3.49 -16.23
C LEU A 211 10.66 3.05 -15.15
N LEU A 212 10.72 3.79 -14.04
CA LEU A 212 11.49 3.37 -12.87
C LEU A 212 10.64 2.41 -12.05
N LEU A 213 11.01 1.14 -12.08
CA LEU A 213 10.29 0.09 -11.40
C LEU A 213 10.95 -0.26 -10.07
N GLU A 214 10.13 -0.30 -9.02
CA GLU A 214 10.50 -0.66 -7.67
C GLU A 214 10.04 -2.09 -7.33
N ASN A 215 10.96 -2.89 -6.78
CA ASN A 215 10.63 -4.13 -6.08
C ASN A 215 10.30 -3.79 -4.63
N LEU A 216 9.04 -3.96 -4.22
CA LEU A 216 8.56 -3.63 -2.87
C LEU A 216 8.71 -4.77 -1.86
N GLY A 217 9.09 -5.97 -2.30
CA GLY A 217 9.19 -7.18 -1.49
C GLY A 217 8.55 -8.37 -2.18
N ARG A 218 9.24 -9.51 -2.29
CA ARG A 218 8.64 -10.72 -2.87
C ARG A 218 7.62 -11.29 -1.89
N ILE A 219 6.53 -11.79 -2.44
CA ILE A 219 5.50 -12.54 -1.72
C ILE A 219 6.17 -13.67 -0.92
N ASN A 220 5.89 -13.75 0.38
CA ASN A 220 6.50 -14.69 1.33
C ASN A 220 5.52 -15.75 1.88
N PHE A 221 4.26 -15.66 1.48
CA PHE A 221 3.17 -16.57 1.88
C PHE A 221 2.26 -16.84 0.68
N SER A 222 1.55 -17.98 0.68
CA SER A 222 0.65 -18.47 -0.39
C SER A 222 1.32 -19.09 -1.63
N LYS A 223 0.50 -19.65 -2.54
CA LYS A 223 0.98 -20.30 -3.78
C LYS A 223 1.61 -19.30 -4.77
N GLU A 224 1.30 -18.02 -4.61
CA GLU A 224 1.74 -16.93 -5.45
C GLU A 224 3.25 -16.66 -5.35
N MET A 225 3.92 -17.19 -4.31
CA MET A 225 5.39 -17.16 -4.17
C MET A 225 6.12 -17.75 -5.38
N VAL A 226 5.61 -18.82 -5.98
CA VAL A 226 6.30 -19.60 -7.02
C VAL A 226 6.56 -18.77 -8.28
N GLY A 227 5.68 -17.82 -8.60
CA GLY A 227 5.75 -16.97 -9.79
C GLY A 227 6.25 -15.55 -9.51
N GLU A 228 6.84 -15.31 -8.35
CA GLU A 228 7.11 -13.96 -7.87
C GLU A 228 8.43 -13.38 -8.37
N ARG A 229 8.49 -13.20 -9.70
CA ARG A 229 9.51 -12.38 -10.38
C ARG A 229 9.18 -10.90 -10.24
N LYS A 230 10.20 -10.06 -10.24
CA LYS A 230 10.05 -8.60 -10.17
C LYS A 230 10.44 -7.98 -11.49
N GLY A 231 9.96 -6.77 -11.78
CA GLY A 231 10.18 -6.14 -13.07
C GLY A 231 8.91 -5.91 -13.87
N LEU A 232 9.15 -5.54 -15.12
CA LEU A 232 8.15 -5.29 -16.15
C LEU A 232 8.16 -6.49 -17.11
N VAL A 233 6.99 -6.99 -17.49
CA VAL A 233 6.85 -7.98 -18.57
C VAL A 233 5.93 -7.41 -19.64
N GLY A 234 6.36 -7.49 -20.90
CA GLY A 234 5.65 -6.94 -22.04
C GLY A 234 4.48 -7.81 -22.55
N PRO A 235 3.81 -7.36 -23.62
CA PRO A 235 4.11 -6.12 -24.35
C PRO A 235 3.64 -4.88 -23.58
N VAL A 236 4.50 -3.87 -23.50
CA VAL A 236 4.12 -2.54 -23.01
C VAL A 236 3.61 -1.73 -24.18
N LYS A 237 2.48 -1.05 -24.01
CA LYS A 237 1.78 -0.36 -25.10
C LYS A 237 1.57 1.11 -24.81
N LEU A 238 1.77 1.94 -25.83
CA LEU A 238 1.39 3.34 -25.87
C LEU A 238 0.16 3.48 -26.77
N GLY A 239 -1.02 3.66 -26.17
CA GLY A 239 -2.29 3.38 -26.84
C GLY A 239 -2.33 1.92 -27.31
N ASP A 240 -2.62 1.70 -28.57
CA ASP A 240 -2.62 0.35 -29.18
C ASP A 240 -1.23 -0.10 -29.67
N LYS A 241 -0.22 0.78 -29.64
CA LYS A 241 1.09 0.50 -30.21
C LYS A 241 2.01 -0.19 -29.19
N GLU A 242 2.46 -1.39 -29.51
CA GLU A 242 3.51 -2.09 -28.77
C GLU A 242 4.87 -1.37 -28.89
N LEU A 243 5.56 -1.25 -27.76
CA LEU A 243 6.87 -0.64 -27.66
C LEU A 243 7.95 -1.73 -27.62
N SER A 244 9.07 -1.48 -28.31
CA SER A 244 10.23 -2.38 -28.35
C SER A 244 11.54 -1.61 -28.12
N GLY A 245 12.70 -2.27 -28.23
CA GLY A 245 14.02 -1.63 -28.11
C GLY A 245 14.29 -1.06 -26.71
N TRP A 246 14.14 -1.88 -25.69
CA TRP A 246 14.24 -1.51 -24.28
C TRP A 246 15.68 -1.54 -23.76
N SER A 247 16.08 -0.45 -23.10
CA SER A 247 17.30 -0.37 -22.30
C SER A 247 16.97 -0.55 -20.82
N HIS A 248 17.73 -1.42 -20.14
CA HIS A 248 17.50 -1.80 -18.74
C HIS A 248 18.68 -1.36 -17.88
N TYR A 249 18.43 -0.50 -16.91
CA TYR A 249 19.45 0.02 -16.00
C TYR A 249 19.18 -0.52 -14.60
N SER A 250 20.07 -1.39 -14.13
CA SER A 250 19.99 -1.95 -12.78
C SER A 250 20.40 -0.95 -11.72
N VAL A 251 19.54 -0.79 -10.70
CA VAL A 251 19.77 0.11 -9.56
C VAL A 251 19.62 -0.70 -8.28
N PRO A 252 20.63 -1.53 -7.93
CA PRO A 252 20.52 -2.47 -6.82
C PRO A 252 20.48 -1.79 -5.45
N LEU A 253 21.02 -0.56 -5.36
CA LEU A 253 21.18 0.19 -4.10
C LEU A 253 21.95 -0.62 -3.02
N ASP A 254 22.91 -1.43 -3.48
CA ASP A 254 23.82 -2.19 -2.61
C ASP A 254 24.97 -1.30 -2.10
N SER A 255 25.92 -1.90 -1.38
CA SER A 255 27.07 -1.19 -0.83
C SER A 255 27.99 -0.59 -1.90
N ALA A 256 28.13 -1.21 -3.07
CA ALA A 256 28.94 -0.66 -4.17
C ALA A 256 28.24 0.55 -4.82
N TRP A 257 26.93 0.45 -5.03
CA TRP A 257 26.13 1.58 -5.45
C TRP A 257 26.20 2.71 -4.44
N LEU A 258 26.06 2.41 -3.14
CA LEU A 258 26.18 3.40 -2.07
C LEU A 258 27.55 4.09 -2.14
N GLU A 259 28.65 3.35 -2.21
CA GLU A 259 30.00 3.92 -2.33
C GLU A 259 30.13 4.91 -3.50
N SER A 260 29.54 4.58 -4.65
CA SER A 260 29.55 5.44 -5.85
C SER A 260 28.88 6.81 -5.68
N THR A 261 28.07 6.96 -4.62
CA THR A 261 27.37 8.22 -4.30
C THR A 261 28.12 9.08 -3.29
N LYS A 262 29.26 8.64 -2.72
CA LYS A 262 30.05 9.49 -1.80
C LYS A 262 30.62 10.74 -2.46
N SER A 263 30.81 10.71 -3.78
CA SER A 263 31.37 11.81 -4.56
C SER A 263 30.35 12.85 -5.02
N ILE A 264 29.07 12.73 -4.66
CA ILE A 264 28.05 13.71 -5.06
C ILE A 264 28.28 15.04 -4.33
N SER A 265 28.03 16.15 -5.02
CA SER A 265 28.30 17.51 -4.53
C SER A 265 27.27 18.55 -5.00
N GLY A 266 26.17 18.12 -5.63
CA GLY A 266 25.12 19.04 -6.07
C GLY A 266 24.38 19.68 -4.90
N ASP A 267 23.80 20.85 -5.14
CA ASP A 267 23.08 21.64 -4.14
C ASP A 267 21.71 20.99 -3.77
N PRO A 268 21.53 20.49 -2.53
CA PRO A 268 20.27 19.90 -2.10
C PRO A 268 19.06 20.82 -2.29
N ALA A 269 19.21 22.14 -2.15
CA ALA A 269 18.10 23.08 -2.29
C ALA A 269 17.54 23.10 -3.71
N GLU A 270 18.39 23.02 -4.72
CA GLU A 270 17.95 22.94 -6.12
C GLU A 270 17.40 21.55 -6.45
N LEU A 271 18.09 20.49 -6.02
CA LEU A 271 17.70 19.12 -6.34
C LEU A 271 16.41 18.69 -5.62
N SER A 272 16.12 19.23 -4.43
CA SER A 272 14.86 18.99 -3.71
C SER A 272 13.62 19.37 -4.50
N LYS A 273 13.70 20.33 -5.41
CA LYS A 273 12.54 20.80 -6.20
C LYS A 273 12.20 19.86 -7.35
N LEU A 274 13.08 18.91 -7.68
CA LEU A 274 12.86 18.00 -8.80
C LEU A 274 11.70 17.05 -8.52
N ALA A 275 10.83 16.88 -9.51
CA ALA A 275 9.85 15.81 -9.55
C ALA A 275 10.50 14.52 -10.11
N ALA A 276 11.64 14.11 -9.54
CA ALA A 276 12.42 12.95 -9.95
C ALA A 276 13.14 12.35 -8.74
N PRO A 277 13.58 11.08 -8.81
CA PRO A 277 14.31 10.48 -7.72
C PRO A 277 15.67 11.13 -7.49
N VAL A 278 16.01 11.40 -6.24
CA VAL A 278 17.24 12.10 -5.83
C VAL A 278 17.94 11.31 -4.74
N VAL A 279 19.27 11.26 -4.82
CA VAL A 279 20.14 10.76 -3.76
C VAL A 279 20.67 11.95 -2.98
N TYR A 280 20.52 11.91 -1.66
CA TYR A 280 21.03 12.88 -0.72
C TYR A 280 22.12 12.28 0.16
N ARG A 281 23.05 13.12 0.58
CA ARG A 281 24.14 12.82 1.51
C ARG A 281 24.21 13.91 2.57
N GLY A 282 24.58 13.53 3.79
CA GLY A 282 24.77 14.46 4.91
C GLY A 282 25.64 13.84 5.98
N ASN A 283 26.04 14.66 6.96
CA ASN A 283 26.78 14.24 8.14
C ASN A 283 26.21 14.90 9.39
N PHE A 284 26.33 14.24 10.54
CA PHE A 284 25.95 14.79 11.84
C PHE A 284 26.89 14.27 12.94
N ASN A 285 27.01 15.00 14.05
CA ASN A 285 27.87 14.63 15.17
C ASN A 285 27.05 14.21 16.39
N LEU A 286 27.53 13.21 17.13
CA LEU A 286 26.93 12.76 18.38
C LEU A 286 27.96 12.75 19.51
N GLU A 287 27.56 13.19 20.70
CA GLU A 287 28.40 13.05 21.91
C GLU A 287 28.25 11.67 22.56
N LYS A 288 27.07 11.06 22.42
CA LYS A 288 26.74 9.73 22.93
C LYS A 288 25.85 9.01 21.93
N THR A 289 25.95 7.69 21.91
CA THR A 289 25.08 6.84 21.09
C THR A 289 23.93 6.27 21.91
N GLY A 290 22.88 5.89 21.20
CA GLY A 290 21.69 5.25 21.74
C GLY A 290 20.71 4.98 20.61
N ASP A 291 19.72 4.16 20.89
CA ASP A 291 18.64 3.85 19.96
C ASP A 291 17.79 5.10 19.70
N THR A 292 17.24 5.20 18.48
CA THR A 292 16.37 6.32 18.07
C THR A 292 15.47 5.89 16.92
N TRP A 293 14.49 6.72 16.55
CA TRP A 293 13.74 6.56 15.31
C TRP A 293 13.96 7.80 14.43
N LEU A 294 14.42 7.61 13.20
CA LEU A 294 14.46 8.70 12.24
C LEU A 294 13.03 9.04 11.81
N ASP A 295 12.60 10.28 12.05
CA ASP A 295 11.27 10.76 11.67
C ASP A 295 11.22 11.04 10.16
N MET A 296 10.48 10.20 9.45
CA MET A 296 10.29 10.26 8.00
C MET A 296 8.92 10.84 7.61
N SER A 297 8.12 11.33 8.56
CA SER A 297 6.73 11.80 8.34
C SER A 297 6.57 12.94 7.32
N LYS A 298 7.66 13.65 7.02
CA LYS A 298 7.70 14.77 6.05
C LYS A 298 8.27 14.38 4.68
N PHE A 299 8.73 13.14 4.53
CA PHE A 299 9.34 12.60 3.31
C PHE A 299 8.34 11.74 2.54
N GLY A 300 8.62 11.50 1.26
CA GLY A 300 7.69 10.84 0.33
C GLY A 300 7.84 9.34 0.37
N LYS A 301 8.88 8.82 -0.29
CA LYS A 301 9.17 7.38 -0.32
C LYS A 301 10.63 7.13 -0.66
N GLY A 302 11.25 6.18 0.02
CA GLY A 302 12.55 5.69 -0.39
C GLY A 302 13.26 4.91 0.69
N MET A 303 14.56 5.13 0.84
CA MET A 303 15.42 4.36 1.75
C MET A 303 16.48 5.23 2.42
N VAL A 304 16.95 4.80 3.60
CA VAL A 304 17.96 5.52 4.39
C VAL A 304 19.10 4.58 4.77
N TRP A 305 20.33 5.10 4.72
CA TRP A 305 21.52 4.47 5.26
C TRP A 305 22.18 5.36 6.29
N ILE A 306 22.61 4.77 7.40
CA ILE A 306 23.43 5.43 8.42
C ILE A 306 24.74 4.66 8.55
N ASN A 307 25.88 5.33 8.36
CA ASN A 307 27.20 4.69 8.43
C ASN A 307 27.34 3.43 7.56
N GLY A 308 26.67 3.41 6.40
CA GLY A 308 26.64 2.26 5.48
C GLY A 308 25.59 1.18 5.81
N HIS A 309 24.94 1.23 6.97
CA HIS A 309 23.87 0.31 7.34
C HIS A 309 22.55 0.73 6.70
N ASN A 310 21.92 -0.17 5.93
CA ASN A 310 20.65 0.09 5.28
C ASN A 310 19.49 -0.10 6.28
N LEU A 311 18.87 1.01 6.70
CA LEU A 311 17.77 1.00 7.66
C LEU A 311 16.48 0.41 7.07
N GLY A 312 16.35 0.39 5.74
CA GLY A 312 15.15 -0.07 5.05
C GLY A 312 14.36 1.06 4.44
N ARG A 313 13.06 0.82 4.26
CA ARG A 313 12.16 1.64 3.45
C ARG A 313 11.33 2.55 4.33
N TYR A 314 11.12 3.78 3.88
CA TYR A 314 10.08 4.65 4.39
C TYR A 314 9.07 4.94 3.28
N TRP A 315 7.83 5.20 3.67
CA TRP A 315 6.78 5.59 2.73
C TRP A 315 5.70 6.39 3.44
N GLN A 316 5.42 7.59 2.93
CA GLN A 316 4.42 8.53 3.45
C GLN A 316 3.04 7.91 3.65
N VAL A 317 2.70 6.83 2.95
CA VAL A 317 1.39 6.15 3.09
C VAL A 317 1.20 5.56 4.47
N GLY A 318 2.29 5.24 5.19
CA GLY A 318 2.25 4.73 6.56
C GLY A 318 1.72 3.29 6.68
N ALA A 319 1.29 2.85 7.86
CA ALA A 319 1.29 3.63 9.11
C ALA A 319 2.70 3.96 9.64
N GLN A 320 3.73 3.17 9.34
CA GLN A 320 5.10 3.45 9.78
C GLN A 320 5.62 4.78 9.24
N GLN A 321 6.08 5.69 10.11
CA GLN A 321 6.81 6.91 9.75
C GLN A 321 8.16 7.04 10.46
N GLY A 322 8.44 6.22 11.47
CA GLY A 322 9.74 6.14 12.14
C GLY A 322 10.57 4.97 11.59
N LEU A 323 11.82 5.22 11.19
CA LEU A 323 12.79 4.15 10.93
C LEU A 323 13.65 3.92 12.17
N PHE A 324 13.56 2.72 12.78
CA PHE A 324 14.40 2.37 13.92
C PHE A 324 15.88 2.40 13.53
N LEU A 325 16.68 3.08 14.34
CA LEU A 325 18.12 3.21 14.19
C LEU A 325 18.79 2.77 15.49
N PRO A 326 19.40 1.58 15.53
CA PRO A 326 20.02 1.08 16.74
C PRO A 326 21.31 1.87 17.03
N GLY A 327 21.54 2.18 18.30
CA GLY A 327 22.69 2.93 18.78
C GLY A 327 24.03 2.26 18.48
N CYS A 328 24.03 0.94 18.28
CA CYS A 328 25.22 0.19 17.87
C CYS A 328 25.64 0.45 16.40
N TRP A 329 24.79 1.08 15.59
CA TRP A 329 25.14 1.55 14.23
C TRP A 329 25.57 3.01 14.20
N LEU A 330 25.50 3.69 15.34
CA LEU A 330 25.98 5.06 15.54
C LEU A 330 27.39 5.06 16.12
N LYS A 331 28.06 6.20 15.97
CA LYS A 331 29.39 6.47 16.50
C LYS A 331 29.35 7.76 17.34
N GLU A 332 30.11 7.80 18.42
CA GLU A 332 30.50 9.08 19.01
C GLU A 332 31.37 9.84 18.00
N GLY A 333 31.12 11.14 17.83
CA GLY A 333 31.67 11.95 16.76
C GLY A 333 30.83 11.89 15.48
N GLN A 334 31.49 11.90 14.32
CA GLN A 334 30.83 12.08 13.03
C GLN A 334 30.18 10.79 12.52
N ASN A 335 28.93 10.92 12.09
CA ASN A 335 28.11 9.90 11.43
C ASN A 335 27.73 10.40 10.04
N GLU A 336 27.62 9.48 9.07
CA GLU A 336 27.15 9.76 7.72
C GLU A 336 25.70 9.29 7.52
N ILE A 337 24.95 10.03 6.72
CA ILE A 337 23.65 9.63 6.20
C ILE A 337 23.66 9.63 4.67
N ALA A 338 23.04 8.62 4.08
CA ALA A 338 22.57 8.66 2.70
C ALA A 338 21.06 8.41 2.66
N LEU A 339 20.36 9.14 1.80
CA LEU A 339 18.91 9.02 1.65
C LEU A 339 18.57 9.01 0.16
N VAL A 340 17.74 8.07 -0.25
CA VAL A 340 17.10 8.09 -1.57
C VAL A 340 15.66 8.53 -1.37
N GLU A 341 15.25 9.59 -2.07
CA GLU A 341 13.86 10.05 -2.17
C GLU A 341 13.38 9.82 -3.60
N ILE A 342 12.20 9.23 -3.74
CA ILE A 342 11.68 8.74 -5.01
C ILE A 342 10.43 9.50 -5.43
N ASP A 343 9.57 9.85 -4.47
CA ASP A 343 8.21 10.29 -4.76
C ASP A 343 7.99 11.78 -4.55
N GLN A 344 8.69 12.40 -3.60
CA GLN A 344 8.42 13.78 -3.22
C GLN A 344 9.28 14.77 -4.01
N SER A 345 8.63 15.81 -4.53
CA SER A 345 9.26 17.09 -4.87
C SER A 345 9.15 18.03 -3.68
N ASN A 346 10.05 19.00 -3.59
CA ASN A 346 10.27 19.83 -2.41
C ASN A 346 10.60 18.97 -1.18
N THR A 347 11.52 18.03 -1.35
CA THR A 347 12.02 17.15 -0.29
C THR A 347 12.56 17.96 0.88
N PRO A 348 12.21 17.61 2.14
CA PRO A 348 12.84 18.23 3.30
C PRO A 348 14.35 18.01 3.26
N LEU A 349 15.11 19.06 3.54
CA LEU A 349 16.58 18.96 3.59
C LEU A 349 17.10 18.57 4.97
N THR A 350 16.18 18.36 5.91
CA THR A 350 16.49 18.03 7.29
C THR A 350 15.54 17.00 7.84
N LEU A 351 16.06 16.19 8.76
CA LEU A 351 15.34 15.16 9.51
C LEU A 351 15.96 15.05 10.92
N SER A 352 15.31 14.32 11.81
CA SER A 352 15.74 14.20 13.21
C SER A 352 15.51 12.79 13.73
N GLY A 353 16.25 12.43 14.78
CA GLY A 353 15.98 11.23 15.57
C GLY A 353 15.06 11.57 16.75
N VAL A 354 13.99 10.80 16.92
CA VAL A 354 13.03 10.90 18.03
C VAL A 354 13.13 9.69 18.95
N THR A 355 12.57 9.82 20.16
CA THR A 355 12.71 8.81 21.23
C THR A 355 11.61 7.75 21.23
N GLU A 356 10.61 7.87 20.36
CA GLU A 356 9.50 6.91 20.26
C GLU A 356 9.21 6.60 18.79
N PRO A 357 8.65 5.42 18.48
CA PRO A 357 8.16 5.11 17.16
C PRO A 357 7.15 6.15 16.66
N VAL A 358 7.22 6.49 15.38
CA VAL A 358 6.26 7.41 14.75
C VAL A 358 5.30 6.61 13.89
N TRP A 359 4.02 6.63 14.24
CA TRP A 359 2.93 5.97 13.52
C TRP A 359 1.94 7.02 13.02
N GLN A 360 1.76 7.10 11.70
CA GLN A 360 0.77 7.92 11.04
C GLN A 360 0.37 7.28 9.72
N LEU A 361 -0.90 6.88 9.62
CA LEU A 361 -1.51 6.45 8.37
C LEU A 361 -1.96 7.68 7.59
N ASN A 362 -1.51 7.81 6.34
CA ASN A 362 -1.95 8.89 5.47
C ASN A 362 -2.85 8.32 4.38
N VAL A 363 -4.05 8.89 4.24
CA VAL A 363 -4.97 8.51 3.17
C VAL A 363 -4.36 8.93 1.84
N GLU A 364 -3.95 7.96 1.02
CA GLU A 364 -3.56 8.21 -0.36
C GLU A 364 -4.80 8.69 -1.14
N ALA A 365 -4.86 9.97 -1.51
CA ALA A 365 -5.92 10.48 -2.39
C ALA A 365 -6.03 9.67 -3.70
N ALA A 366 -4.92 9.06 -4.13
CA ALA A 366 -4.86 8.17 -5.30
C ALA A 366 -5.45 6.76 -5.09
N ARG A 367 -5.82 6.38 -3.85
CA ARG A 367 -6.59 5.16 -3.54
C ARG A 367 -8.09 5.41 -3.56
N LEU A 368 -8.52 6.66 -3.37
CA LEU A 368 -9.94 6.99 -3.45
C LEU A 368 -10.41 6.87 -4.89
N SER A 369 -11.61 6.32 -5.05
CA SER A 369 -12.29 6.24 -6.34
C SER A 369 -12.84 7.61 -6.79
N ARG A 370 -12.75 8.64 -5.93
CA ARG A 370 -13.11 10.03 -6.25
C ARG A 370 -11.91 10.96 -6.25
N LYS A 371 -11.92 11.94 -7.15
CA LYS A 371 -10.96 13.06 -7.17
C LYS A 371 -11.37 14.15 -6.15
N PRO A 372 -10.44 14.96 -5.64
CA PRO A 372 -10.77 16.11 -4.78
C PRO A 372 -11.79 17.05 -5.46
N GLY A 373 -12.91 17.32 -4.78
CA GLY A 373 -13.99 18.18 -5.29
C GLY A 373 -14.92 17.53 -6.32
N GLN A 374 -14.73 16.25 -6.66
CA GLN A 374 -15.62 15.51 -7.56
C GLN A 374 -16.91 15.10 -6.82
N GLU A 375 -18.07 15.43 -7.42
CA GLU A 375 -19.38 15.20 -6.83
C GLU A 375 -20.32 14.69 -7.93
N LEU A 376 -20.86 13.49 -7.73
CA LEU A 376 -21.83 12.89 -8.62
C LEU A 376 -23.16 13.66 -8.56
N LYS A 377 -23.74 13.98 -9.71
CA LYS A 377 -25.02 14.67 -9.81
C LYS A 377 -26.06 13.79 -10.50
N LEU A 378 -27.01 13.31 -9.71
CA LEU A 378 -28.14 12.49 -10.18
C LEU A 378 -29.46 13.27 -10.27
N ASP A 379 -29.47 14.54 -9.86
CA ASP A 379 -30.67 15.39 -9.91
C ASP A 379 -31.25 15.45 -11.33
N GLY A 380 -32.55 15.13 -11.43
CA GLY A 380 -33.26 15.10 -12.71
C GLY A 380 -32.99 13.86 -13.58
N ILE A 381 -32.11 12.95 -13.15
CA ILE A 381 -31.92 11.65 -13.81
C ILE A 381 -32.95 10.66 -13.23
N ARG A 382 -33.72 10.01 -14.10
CA ARG A 382 -34.71 9.02 -13.67
C ARG A 382 -34.01 7.70 -13.30
N PRO A 383 -34.25 7.12 -12.11
CA PRO A 383 -33.72 5.80 -11.79
C PRO A 383 -34.35 4.72 -12.68
N ALA A 384 -33.54 3.73 -13.04
CA ALA A 384 -34.00 2.52 -13.72
C ALA A 384 -34.86 1.66 -12.78
N ILE A 385 -34.54 1.66 -11.48
CA ILE A 385 -35.32 1.02 -10.43
C ILE A 385 -35.08 1.69 -9.08
N GLU A 386 -36.09 1.64 -8.20
CA GLU A 386 -36.04 2.04 -6.80
C GLU A 386 -36.65 0.91 -5.97
N GLY A 387 -36.07 0.60 -4.81
CA GLY A 387 -36.54 -0.50 -3.99
C GLY A 387 -35.87 -0.59 -2.63
N GLU A 388 -36.16 -1.67 -1.92
CA GLU A 388 -35.51 -2.05 -0.66
C GLU A 388 -34.88 -3.44 -0.81
N PHE A 389 -33.64 -3.62 -0.35
CA PHE A 389 -33.05 -4.94 -0.18
C PHE A 389 -33.66 -5.64 1.03
N ALA A 390 -33.70 -6.97 0.98
CA ALA A 390 -34.01 -7.80 2.13
C ALA A 390 -32.85 -7.78 3.13
N GLU A 391 -33.18 -7.94 4.42
CA GLU A 391 -32.16 -8.13 5.44
C GLU A 391 -31.49 -9.50 5.28
N GLY A 392 -30.18 -9.57 5.50
CA GLY A 392 -29.42 -10.82 5.46
C GLY A 392 -28.00 -10.65 4.93
N THR A 393 -27.36 -11.76 4.61
CA THR A 393 -25.98 -11.84 4.10
C THR A 393 -25.87 -12.68 2.83
N THR A 394 -27.00 -13.01 2.20
CA THR A 394 -27.05 -13.83 0.97
C THR A 394 -27.24 -12.95 -0.25
N TRP A 395 -26.88 -13.48 -1.42
CA TRP A 395 -27.13 -12.84 -2.70
C TRP A 395 -28.59 -12.44 -2.88
N GLN A 396 -28.79 -11.26 -3.44
CA GLN A 396 -30.10 -10.74 -3.82
C GLN A 396 -30.06 -10.32 -5.29
N GLU A 397 -30.99 -10.86 -6.08
CA GLU A 397 -31.14 -10.52 -7.50
C GLU A 397 -32.25 -9.49 -7.67
N ILE A 398 -31.91 -8.37 -8.31
CA ILE A 398 -32.82 -7.28 -8.61
C ILE A 398 -33.00 -7.20 -10.12
N LYS A 399 -34.24 -7.35 -10.59
CA LYS A 399 -34.58 -7.29 -12.02
C LYS A 399 -35.27 -5.97 -12.33
N PHE A 400 -34.86 -5.31 -13.40
CA PHE A 400 -35.54 -4.13 -13.91
C PHE A 400 -36.86 -4.55 -14.58
N GLY A 401 -37.88 -3.71 -14.45
CA GLY A 401 -39.16 -3.95 -15.13
C GLY A 401 -39.05 -3.89 -16.66
N THR A 402 -38.09 -3.11 -17.16
CA THR A 402 -37.75 -2.99 -18.58
C THR A 402 -36.24 -2.94 -18.74
N PRO A 403 -35.64 -3.66 -19.70
CA PRO A 403 -34.21 -3.55 -19.98
C PRO A 403 -33.82 -2.12 -20.38
N VAL A 404 -32.67 -1.64 -19.89
CA VAL A 404 -32.16 -0.29 -20.15
C VAL A 404 -30.79 -0.36 -20.79
N LYS A 405 -30.59 0.36 -21.89
CA LYS A 405 -29.29 0.39 -22.58
C LYS A 405 -28.37 1.45 -21.97
N GLY A 406 -27.14 1.10 -21.64
CA GLY A 406 -26.13 2.03 -21.13
C GLY A 406 -24.80 1.37 -20.78
N GLN A 407 -23.78 2.17 -20.53
CA GLN A 407 -22.43 1.73 -20.15
C GLN A 407 -22.13 1.98 -18.68
N TYR A 408 -22.76 2.98 -18.06
CA TYR A 408 -22.50 3.34 -16.67
C TYR A 408 -23.67 2.91 -15.79
N PHE A 409 -23.35 2.28 -14.66
CA PHE A 409 -24.29 1.88 -13.62
C PHE A 409 -23.99 2.66 -12.35
N ALA A 410 -24.98 3.32 -11.76
CA ALA A 410 -24.85 3.96 -10.44
C ALA A 410 -25.80 3.32 -9.43
N LEU A 411 -25.28 2.95 -8.26
CA LEU A 411 -26.06 2.58 -7.08
C LEU A 411 -26.08 3.77 -6.11
N GLU A 412 -27.27 4.26 -5.81
CA GLU A 412 -27.53 5.23 -4.75
C GLU A 412 -28.18 4.50 -3.57
N THR A 413 -27.58 4.60 -2.39
CA THR A 413 -28.06 3.96 -1.17
C THR A 413 -28.74 5.00 -0.30
N LEU A 414 -30.00 4.74 0.08
CA LEU A 414 -30.87 5.71 0.76
C LEU A 414 -30.92 5.51 2.28
N SER A 415 -30.72 4.28 2.75
CA SER A 415 -30.76 3.93 4.17
C SER A 415 -30.10 2.57 4.44
N ALA A 416 -29.83 2.27 5.71
CA ALA A 416 -29.36 0.97 6.18
C ALA A 416 -30.38 0.29 7.12
N HIS A 417 -30.38 -1.05 7.18
CA HIS A 417 -31.31 -1.83 8.01
C HIS A 417 -31.21 -1.50 9.50
N ASN A 418 -30.02 -1.18 10.01
CA ASN A 418 -29.80 -0.82 11.40
C ASN A 418 -29.96 0.68 11.68
N GLY A 419 -30.45 1.46 10.72
CA GLY A 419 -30.69 2.90 10.84
C GLY A 419 -29.42 3.76 10.93
N LYS A 420 -28.23 3.18 10.76
CA LYS A 420 -26.96 3.95 10.72
C LYS A 420 -26.73 4.57 9.34
N ASN A 421 -25.81 5.53 9.30
CA ASN A 421 -25.43 6.30 8.13
C ASN A 421 -24.37 5.59 7.26
N PHE A 422 -24.41 4.27 7.15
CA PHE A 422 -23.34 3.54 6.48
C PHE A 422 -23.90 2.67 5.36
N ALA A 423 -23.14 2.57 4.27
CA ALA A 423 -23.39 1.60 3.21
C ALA A 423 -22.18 0.67 3.07
N ALA A 424 -22.47 -0.60 2.80
CA ALA A 424 -21.47 -1.61 2.53
C ALA A 424 -21.96 -2.63 1.50
N VAL A 425 -21.05 -3.01 0.60
CA VAL A 425 -21.32 -3.92 -0.50
C VAL A 425 -20.14 -4.89 -0.62
N THR A 426 -20.40 -6.19 -0.48
CA THR A 426 -19.37 -7.22 -0.70
C THR A 426 -19.17 -7.45 -2.19
N GLU A 427 -20.24 -7.68 -2.93
CA GLU A 427 -20.18 -7.84 -4.39
C GLU A 427 -21.36 -7.16 -5.06
N LEU A 428 -21.11 -6.61 -6.25
CA LEU A 428 -22.11 -5.95 -7.09
C LEU A 428 -21.91 -6.35 -8.55
N LEU A 429 -22.88 -7.08 -9.10
CA LEU A 429 -22.82 -7.59 -10.47
C LEU A 429 -23.97 -7.01 -11.29
N VAL A 430 -23.69 -6.45 -12.44
CA VAL A 430 -24.73 -5.93 -13.35
C VAL A 430 -25.07 -7.00 -14.38
N THR A 431 -26.35 -7.21 -14.68
CA THR A 431 -26.79 -8.27 -15.61
C THR A 431 -27.09 -7.74 -17.01
N ASP A 432 -26.59 -8.44 -18.03
CA ASP A 432 -26.76 -8.10 -19.45
C ASP A 432 -28.13 -8.50 -20.02
N GLY A 433 -28.29 -8.38 -21.35
CA GLY A 433 -29.54 -8.63 -22.06
C GLY A 433 -30.02 -10.08 -21.99
N ASP A 434 -29.11 -11.01 -21.73
CA ASP A 434 -29.38 -12.43 -21.56
C ASP A 434 -29.59 -12.80 -20.07
N GLY A 435 -29.51 -11.82 -19.16
CA GLY A 435 -29.57 -12.03 -17.71
C GLY A 435 -28.29 -12.60 -17.09
N LYS A 436 -27.20 -12.65 -17.86
CA LYS A 436 -25.88 -13.08 -17.38
C LYS A 436 -25.14 -11.91 -16.76
N ASP A 437 -24.19 -12.19 -15.88
CA ASP A 437 -23.32 -11.12 -15.35
C ASP A 437 -22.45 -10.52 -16.46
N VAL A 438 -22.38 -9.19 -16.48
CA VAL A 438 -21.33 -8.50 -17.23
C VAL A 438 -19.98 -8.97 -16.66
N PRO A 439 -19.03 -9.44 -17.50
CA PRO A 439 -17.78 -9.99 -17.00
C PRO A 439 -17.01 -8.96 -16.17
N ARG A 440 -16.73 -9.29 -14.90
CA ARG A 440 -16.14 -8.38 -13.90
C ARG A 440 -14.83 -7.76 -14.36
N GLU A 441 -14.04 -8.49 -15.15
CA GLU A 441 -12.77 -8.03 -15.71
C GLU A 441 -12.91 -6.85 -16.69
N LYS A 442 -14.13 -6.57 -17.17
CA LYS A 442 -14.47 -5.40 -17.99
C LYS A 442 -15.09 -4.26 -17.19
N VAL A 443 -15.41 -4.49 -15.92
CA VAL A 443 -16.09 -3.53 -15.05
C VAL A 443 -15.05 -2.76 -14.24
N HIS A 444 -15.23 -1.45 -14.13
CA HIS A 444 -14.35 -0.57 -13.37
C HIS A 444 -15.17 0.29 -12.42
N VAL A 445 -14.72 0.42 -11.17
CA VAL A 445 -15.25 1.44 -10.27
C VAL A 445 -14.71 2.78 -10.71
N VAL A 446 -15.61 3.72 -11.03
CA VAL A 446 -15.25 5.07 -11.48
C VAL A 446 -15.55 6.14 -10.43
N TYR A 447 -16.39 5.82 -9.44
CA TYR A 447 -16.69 6.74 -8.34
C TYR A 447 -17.22 6.01 -7.10
N ALA A 448 -16.84 6.52 -5.93
CA ALA A 448 -17.54 6.29 -4.67
C ALA A 448 -17.55 7.60 -3.85
N ASP A 449 -18.69 7.96 -3.25
CA ASP A 449 -18.79 9.19 -2.45
C ASP A 449 -17.94 9.12 -1.16
N SER A 450 -17.79 7.91 -0.62
CA SER A 450 -17.09 7.66 0.63
C SER A 450 -16.51 6.25 0.68
N GLU A 451 -15.32 6.11 1.24
CA GLU A 451 -14.61 4.85 1.43
C GLU A 451 -13.96 4.86 2.81
N GLU A 452 -14.12 3.79 3.59
CA GLU A 452 -13.38 3.55 4.81
C GLU A 452 -11.99 3.03 4.45
N LEU A 453 -10.95 3.79 4.74
CA LEU A 453 -9.56 3.39 4.48
C LEU A 453 -8.66 3.53 5.73
N ALA A 454 -9.22 3.95 6.86
CA ALA A 454 -8.48 4.27 8.09
C ALA A 454 -8.68 3.23 9.19
N GLY A 455 -9.84 2.58 9.22
CA GLY A 455 -10.25 1.58 10.20
C GLY A 455 -10.32 0.17 9.64
N ASP A 456 -10.54 0.05 8.34
CA ASP A 456 -10.63 -1.21 7.60
C ASP A 456 -10.29 -0.93 6.12
N ASP A 457 -10.14 -1.97 5.29
CA ASP A 457 -10.06 -1.82 3.84
C ASP A 457 -11.45 -1.85 3.21
N GLY A 458 -12.17 -0.73 3.34
CA GLY A 458 -13.48 -0.48 2.74
C GLY A 458 -13.42 0.14 1.35
N ALA A 459 -12.36 -0.10 0.57
CA ALA A 459 -12.21 0.44 -0.78
C ALA A 459 -13.37 0.03 -1.71
N ALA A 460 -13.79 0.93 -2.59
CA ALA A 460 -14.92 0.72 -3.49
C ALA A 460 -14.66 -0.38 -4.52
N THR A 461 -13.40 -0.62 -4.89
CA THR A 461 -12.99 -1.71 -5.80
C THR A 461 -13.27 -3.11 -5.25
N ASN A 462 -13.51 -3.25 -3.94
CA ASN A 462 -13.88 -4.53 -3.33
C ASN A 462 -15.22 -5.07 -3.86
N VAL A 463 -16.10 -4.22 -4.41
CA VAL A 463 -17.42 -4.67 -4.92
C VAL A 463 -17.36 -5.57 -6.16
N ILE A 464 -16.19 -5.68 -6.80
CA ILE A 464 -15.99 -6.44 -8.04
C ILE A 464 -14.76 -7.35 -7.97
N ASP A 465 -14.24 -7.63 -6.77
CA ASP A 465 -13.00 -8.39 -6.58
C ASP A 465 -13.21 -9.92 -6.48
N ASN A 466 -14.46 -10.36 -6.46
CA ASN A 466 -14.89 -11.75 -6.31
C ASN A 466 -14.42 -12.39 -4.98
N GLN A 467 -14.37 -11.59 -3.90
CA GLN A 467 -14.04 -12.05 -2.54
C GLN A 467 -15.23 -11.83 -1.59
N PRO A 468 -15.89 -12.90 -1.10
CA PRO A 468 -17.04 -12.76 -0.21
C PRO A 468 -16.69 -12.26 1.21
N THR A 469 -15.39 -12.05 1.49
CA THR A 469 -14.86 -11.59 2.78
C THR A 469 -14.40 -10.14 2.77
N THR A 470 -14.29 -9.51 1.60
CA THR A 470 -14.03 -8.07 1.47
C THR A 470 -15.35 -7.34 1.20
N PHE A 471 -15.36 -6.02 1.37
CA PHE A 471 -16.51 -5.21 1.02
C PHE A 471 -16.08 -3.75 0.87
N TRP A 472 -16.75 -3.01 -0.02
CA TRP A 472 -16.78 -1.56 0.09
C TRP A 472 -17.52 -1.19 1.37
N HIS A 473 -17.05 -0.17 2.06
CA HIS A 473 -17.75 0.43 3.19
C HIS A 473 -17.55 1.94 3.15
N THR A 474 -18.59 2.71 3.41
CA THR A 474 -18.46 4.17 3.57
C THR A 474 -17.69 4.49 4.85
N ALA A 475 -16.99 5.63 4.90
CA ALA A 475 -16.17 5.97 6.05
C ALA A 475 -16.98 5.93 7.36
N TRP A 476 -16.43 5.28 8.39
CA TRP A 476 -16.99 5.21 9.74
C TRP A 476 -16.00 5.62 10.84
N LYS A 477 -14.69 5.48 10.62
CA LYS A 477 -13.65 5.81 11.61
C LYS A 477 -13.32 7.30 11.62
N ASP A 478 -12.83 7.83 10.49
CA ASP A 478 -12.39 9.23 10.42
C ASP A 478 -13.51 10.21 10.07
N LYS A 479 -14.53 9.73 9.35
CA LYS A 479 -15.72 10.47 8.94
C LYS A 479 -16.92 9.55 9.05
N GLN A 480 -18.11 10.14 9.13
CA GLN A 480 -19.39 9.41 9.14
C GLN A 480 -20.41 10.17 8.29
N PRO A 481 -20.20 10.28 6.96
CA PRO A 481 -21.15 10.97 6.08
C PRO A 481 -22.53 10.31 6.17
N SER A 482 -23.59 11.09 6.04
CA SER A 482 -24.95 10.56 5.99
C SER A 482 -25.30 10.02 4.61
N HIS A 483 -26.30 9.14 4.54
CA HIS A 483 -26.98 8.86 3.29
C HIS A 483 -27.51 10.16 2.63
N PRO A 484 -27.68 10.18 1.28
CA PRO A 484 -27.39 9.08 0.36
C PRO A 484 -25.90 8.84 0.12
N HIS A 485 -25.53 7.59 -0.16
CA HIS A 485 -24.19 7.22 -0.64
C HIS A 485 -24.25 6.71 -2.07
N HIS A 486 -23.16 6.86 -2.82
CA HIS A 486 -23.12 6.59 -4.26
C HIS A 486 -21.91 5.76 -4.62
N LEU A 487 -22.13 4.78 -5.50
CA LEU A 487 -21.10 3.97 -6.13
C LEU A 487 -21.40 3.89 -7.63
N VAL A 488 -20.40 4.14 -8.47
CA VAL A 488 -20.56 4.13 -9.94
C VAL A 488 -19.58 3.17 -10.58
N LEU A 489 -20.10 2.34 -11.47
CA LEU A 489 -19.38 1.38 -12.28
C LEU A 489 -19.43 1.78 -13.76
N ASP A 490 -18.30 1.72 -14.45
CA ASP A 490 -18.21 1.63 -15.90
C ASP A 490 -18.21 0.15 -16.29
N LEU A 491 -19.15 -0.27 -17.14
CA LEU A 491 -19.29 -1.66 -17.61
C LEU A 491 -18.30 -2.01 -18.75
N GLY A 492 -17.44 -1.06 -19.14
CA GLY A 492 -16.40 -1.19 -20.16
C GLY A 492 -16.91 -1.11 -21.61
N SER A 493 -18.21 -1.27 -21.81
CA SER A 493 -18.90 -1.05 -23.09
C SER A 493 -20.41 -0.94 -22.86
N VAL A 494 -21.13 -0.35 -23.80
CA VAL A 494 -22.60 -0.22 -23.74
C VAL A 494 -23.25 -1.60 -23.69
N GLN A 495 -23.98 -1.87 -22.61
CA GLN A 495 -24.77 -3.08 -22.38
C GLN A 495 -26.26 -2.80 -22.54
N THR A 496 -27.04 -3.85 -22.81
CA THR A 496 -28.48 -3.84 -22.49
C THR A 496 -28.61 -4.44 -21.10
N VAL A 497 -28.94 -3.63 -20.10
CA VAL A 497 -28.95 -4.05 -18.70
C VAL A 497 -30.35 -4.48 -18.28
N THR A 498 -30.46 -5.67 -17.67
CA THR A 498 -31.73 -6.25 -17.22
C THR A 498 -31.92 -6.21 -15.71
N GLY A 499 -30.88 -5.87 -14.96
CA GLY A 499 -30.88 -5.94 -13.50
C GLY A 499 -29.47 -5.89 -12.91
N PHE A 500 -29.36 -6.26 -11.63
CA PHE A 500 -28.11 -6.41 -10.92
C PHE A 500 -28.25 -7.37 -9.73
N ARG A 501 -27.12 -7.81 -9.17
CA ARG A 501 -27.03 -8.69 -8.01
C ARG A 501 -26.22 -8.01 -6.92
N TYR A 502 -26.75 -8.01 -5.70
CA TYR A 502 -26.14 -7.42 -4.51
C TYR A 502 -25.80 -8.51 -3.50
N LEU A 503 -24.56 -8.50 -3.01
CA LEU A 503 -24.14 -9.29 -1.84
C LEU A 503 -23.86 -8.34 -0.67
N PRO A 504 -24.65 -8.39 0.42
CA PRO A 504 -24.40 -7.59 1.62
C PRO A 504 -23.14 -8.05 2.35
N ARG A 505 -22.56 -7.14 3.18
CA ARG A 505 -21.42 -7.48 4.03
C ARG A 505 -21.70 -8.70 4.94
N PRO A 506 -20.71 -9.59 5.14
CA PRO A 506 -20.81 -10.67 6.13
C PRO A 506 -20.87 -10.11 7.56
N GLY A 507 -21.38 -10.90 8.50
CA GLY A 507 -21.45 -10.54 9.93
C GLY A 507 -22.72 -11.01 10.63
N LYS A 508 -22.83 -10.74 11.94
CA LYS A 508 -23.94 -11.14 12.81
C LYS A 508 -25.12 -10.16 12.83
N GLY A 509 -25.05 -9.03 12.12
CA GLY A 509 -26.13 -8.06 11.89
C GLY A 509 -26.01 -6.73 12.61
N ASN A 510 -25.12 -6.60 13.59
CA ASN A 510 -24.87 -5.33 14.28
C ASN A 510 -23.79 -4.49 13.60
N GLU A 511 -23.05 -5.08 12.67
CA GLU A 511 -22.04 -4.41 11.87
C GLU A 511 -22.74 -3.42 10.90
N GLY A 512 -22.35 -2.15 10.94
CA GLY A 512 -22.91 -1.07 10.09
C GLY A 512 -22.89 -1.41 8.59
N GLY A 513 -23.78 -0.83 7.78
CA GLY A 513 -23.59 -0.84 6.32
C GLY A 513 -24.55 -1.70 5.48
N ARG A 514 -25.37 -2.59 6.06
CA ARG A 514 -26.34 -3.36 5.25
C ARG A 514 -27.42 -2.45 4.69
N ILE A 515 -27.38 -2.24 3.38
CA ILE A 515 -28.24 -1.29 2.68
C ILE A 515 -29.68 -1.79 2.74
N LYS A 516 -30.61 -0.90 3.06
CA LYS A 516 -32.05 -1.12 2.99
C LYS A 516 -32.60 -0.48 1.71
N GLY A 517 -32.85 0.84 1.72
CA GLY A 517 -33.37 1.54 0.54
C GLY A 517 -32.30 1.84 -0.50
N TYR A 518 -32.63 1.71 -1.79
CA TYR A 518 -31.72 2.02 -2.89
C TYR A 518 -32.44 2.58 -4.14
N ARG A 519 -31.67 3.25 -5.00
CA ARG A 519 -31.98 3.54 -6.40
C ARG A 519 -30.83 3.09 -7.28
N ALA A 520 -31.14 2.59 -8.47
CA ALA A 520 -30.13 2.26 -9.48
C ALA A 520 -30.40 3.02 -10.78
N TYR A 521 -29.32 3.51 -11.40
CA TYR A 521 -29.37 4.34 -12.60
C TYR A 521 -28.49 3.72 -13.68
N ILE A 522 -28.90 3.87 -14.94
CA ILE A 522 -28.14 3.44 -16.12
C ILE A 522 -27.98 4.64 -17.04
N SER A 523 -26.78 4.86 -17.56
CA SER A 523 -26.48 5.93 -18.51
C SER A 523 -25.58 5.43 -19.64
N ASP A 524 -25.80 5.94 -20.86
CA ASP A 524 -24.93 5.70 -22.01
C ASP A 524 -23.65 6.56 -21.98
N LYS A 525 -23.68 7.64 -21.21
CA LYS A 525 -22.56 8.55 -20.96
C LYS A 525 -22.19 8.54 -19.48
N GLU A 526 -20.98 8.99 -19.20
CA GLU A 526 -20.55 9.20 -17.82
C GLU A 526 -21.51 10.15 -17.10
N PHE A 527 -21.81 9.86 -15.83
CA PHE A 527 -22.79 10.64 -15.08
C PHE A 527 -22.28 12.07 -14.83
N PRO A 528 -23.16 13.08 -14.79
CA PRO A 528 -22.74 14.46 -14.58
C PRO A 528 -21.93 14.63 -13.29
N GLY A 529 -20.80 15.33 -13.39
CA GLY A 529 -19.90 15.59 -12.27
C GLY A 529 -18.78 14.58 -12.09
N LEU A 530 -18.77 13.48 -12.87
CA LEU A 530 -17.66 12.54 -12.93
C LEU A 530 -16.64 12.90 -14.02
#